data_AF-A0A3D4KLU7-F1
#
_entry.id   AF-A0A3D4KLU7-F1
#
_cell.length_a   1.000
_cell.length_b   1.000
_cell.length_c   1.000
_cell.angle_alpha   90.00
_cell.angle_beta   90.00
_cell.angle_gamma   90.00
#
_symmetry.space_group_name_H-M   'P 1'
#
loop_
_entity.id
_entity.type
_entity.pdbx_description
1 polymer ?
#
loop_
_entity_poly.entity_id
_entity_poly.type
_entity_poly.pdbx_seq_one_letter_code
_entity_poly.pdbx_strand_id
1 'polypeptide(L)'
;MVALPHPAVTAVRVVSVCVVIAFLAGCAGSSHQSIEPPEDYFSMTLPGMAKGVSPQMSPVSNSLDQLRSFQTPPPTLVRQALLEQHQRWSGTPYRIGGTSERGIDCSALVRNVYRDTFNLELPRSTSGQIHEGRSIDRQELQAGDLVFFRPPGRYNHVGIYVGDGYFLHASTSQGVIISSLDNSYWQRYYWQSRRALEPTNLAYLGSNFTP
;
A
#
# COMPACT_ATOMS: atom_id res chain seq x y z
N MET A 1 15.06 53.60 -57.25
CA MET A 1 16.47 53.21 -57.40
C MET A 1 17.22 53.63 -56.15
N VAL A 2 18.14 52.76 -55.67
CA VAL A 2 19.16 52.98 -54.61
C VAL A 2 18.60 52.98 -53.18
N ALA A 3 19.11 52.27 -52.18
CA ALA A 3 19.96 51.08 -52.03
C ALA A 3 19.81 50.62 -50.56
N LEU A 4 19.82 49.31 -50.32
CA LEU A 4 19.94 48.72 -48.98
C LEU A 4 21.35 48.97 -48.41
N PRO A 5 21.49 48.90 -47.07
CA PRO A 5 22.55 48.03 -46.56
C PRO A 5 22.11 47.15 -45.37
N HIS A 6 22.32 45.84 -45.52
CA HIS A 6 22.86 44.93 -44.48
C HIS A 6 24.29 44.56 -44.96
N PRO A 7 25.18 43.90 -44.20
CA PRO A 7 25.08 43.39 -42.82
C PRO A 7 26.30 43.77 -41.95
N ALA A 8 26.24 43.46 -40.65
CA ALA A 8 27.45 43.25 -39.86
C ALA A 8 27.27 42.04 -38.94
N VAL A 9 27.78 40.92 -39.42
CA VAL A 9 28.07 39.70 -38.65
C VAL A 9 29.39 39.95 -37.93
N THR A 10 29.47 39.79 -36.62
CA THR A 10 30.78 39.69 -35.95
C THR A 10 30.75 38.77 -34.74
N ALA A 11 31.49 37.67 -34.92
CA ALA A 11 32.26 36.93 -33.94
C ALA A 11 31.53 36.25 -32.77
N VAL A 12 31.22 34.98 -33.03
CA VAL A 12 31.37 33.89 -32.06
C VAL A 12 32.72 34.02 -31.35
N ARG A 13 32.69 34.13 -30.02
CA ARG A 13 33.83 33.80 -29.15
C ARG A 13 33.38 32.76 -28.14
N VAL A 14 33.53 31.49 -28.53
CA VAL A 14 33.61 30.37 -27.60
C VAL A 14 34.94 30.55 -26.87
N VAL A 15 34.89 30.94 -25.60
CA VAL A 15 36.07 30.87 -24.72
C VAL A 15 35.80 29.79 -23.69
N SER A 16 36.68 28.79 -23.80
CA SER A 16 36.85 27.58 -23.03
C SER A 16 36.41 27.63 -21.56
N VAL A 17 35.60 26.62 -21.26
CA VAL A 17 35.47 25.90 -19.99
C VAL A 17 36.82 25.79 -19.27
N CYS A 18 36.86 26.29 -18.03
CA CYS A 18 37.82 25.89 -17.00
C CYS A 18 37.14 26.09 -15.62
N VAL A 19 36.24 25.18 -15.25
CA VAL A 19 35.79 25.07 -13.86
C VAL A 19 36.60 23.96 -13.21
N VAL A 20 37.63 24.37 -12.49
CA VAL A 20 38.39 23.55 -11.56
C VAL A 20 37.53 23.42 -10.30
N ILE A 21 36.94 22.24 -10.07
CA ILE A 21 36.46 21.86 -8.74
C ILE A 21 37.27 20.66 -8.29
N ALA A 22 38.09 20.93 -7.28
CA ALA A 22 38.95 20.00 -6.59
C ALA A 22 38.15 19.09 -5.64
N PHE A 23 38.55 17.82 -5.63
CA PHE A 23 38.63 16.88 -4.51
C PHE A 23 37.53 16.88 -3.44
N LEU A 24 36.71 15.83 -3.47
CA LEU A 24 36.31 15.04 -2.30
C LEU A 24 36.32 13.55 -2.74
N ALA A 25 37.35 12.79 -2.38
CA ALA A 25 37.32 11.76 -1.32
C ALA A 25 36.18 10.74 -1.55
N GLY A 26 36.45 9.54 -2.06
CA GLY A 26 36.62 8.30 -1.26
C GLY A 26 35.24 7.73 -0.86
N CYS A 27 34.86 6.46 -1.05
CA CYS A 27 35.54 5.21 -1.31
C CYS A 27 34.65 4.34 -2.21
N ALA A 28 35.24 3.45 -3.01
CA ALA A 28 34.50 2.39 -3.68
C ALA A 28 33.88 1.46 -2.60
N GLY A 29 32.55 1.35 -2.60
CA GLY A 29 31.84 0.42 -1.75
C GLY A 29 32.16 -1.02 -2.16
N SER A 30 32.75 -1.77 -1.23
CA SER A 30 32.88 -3.22 -1.28
C SER A 30 31.54 -3.87 -1.63
N SER A 31 31.63 -4.97 -2.38
CA SER A 31 30.60 -5.99 -2.52
C SER A 31 29.83 -6.20 -1.22
N HIS A 32 28.50 -6.08 -1.29
CA HIS A 32 27.60 -6.46 -0.21
C HIS A 32 27.64 -7.98 -0.05
N GLN A 33 28.66 -8.47 0.64
CA GLN A 33 28.70 -9.81 1.18
C GLN A 33 27.76 -9.76 2.39
N SER A 34 26.56 -10.32 2.24
CA SER A 34 25.66 -10.58 3.33
C SER A 34 26.44 -11.38 4.38
N ILE A 35 26.74 -10.75 5.50
CA ILE A 35 27.27 -11.44 6.67
C ILE A 35 26.10 -12.24 7.22
N GLU A 36 26.01 -13.51 6.82
CA GLU A 36 25.18 -14.46 7.53
C GLU A 36 25.80 -14.67 8.92
N PRO A 37 24.99 -14.62 9.99
CA PRO A 37 25.51 -14.89 11.32
C PRO A 37 26.03 -16.34 11.37
N PRO A 38 27.08 -16.62 12.16
CA PRO A 38 27.56 -17.97 12.37
C PRO A 38 26.40 -18.90 12.79
N GLU A 39 26.36 -20.10 12.23
CA GLU A 39 25.34 -21.16 12.42
C GLU A 39 25.05 -21.49 13.90
N ASP A 40 25.94 -21.09 14.80
CA ASP A 40 25.93 -21.35 16.23
C ASP A 40 25.53 -20.13 17.09
N TYR A 41 25.16 -18.99 16.50
CA TYR A 41 24.75 -17.78 17.22
C TYR A 41 23.59 -18.02 18.22
N PHE A 42 22.68 -18.96 17.91
CA PHE A 42 21.57 -19.34 18.81
C PHE A 42 21.94 -20.38 19.88
N SER A 43 23.18 -20.88 19.90
CA SER A 43 23.59 -21.95 20.81
C SER A 43 24.29 -21.46 22.09
N MET A 44 24.52 -20.15 22.23
CA MET A 44 25.07 -19.60 23.47
C MET A 44 24.04 -19.67 24.60
N THR A 45 24.24 -20.63 25.50
CA THR A 45 23.42 -20.82 26.70
C THR A 45 23.81 -19.78 27.75
N LEU A 46 22.91 -18.84 28.06
CA LEU A 46 23.12 -17.86 29.13
C LEU A 46 23.12 -18.53 30.53
N PRO A 47 23.99 -18.12 31.47
CA PRO A 47 24.01 -18.69 32.82
C PRO A 47 22.72 -18.39 33.56
N GLY A 48 21.98 -19.42 33.97
CA GLY A 48 20.76 -19.31 34.78
C GLY A 48 19.44 -19.65 34.07
N MET A 49 19.46 -20.02 32.79
CA MET A 49 18.26 -20.57 32.11
C MET A 49 18.15 -22.09 32.28
N ALA A 50 16.98 -22.57 32.68
CA ALA A 50 16.67 -24.00 32.70
C ALA A 50 16.77 -24.58 31.27
N LYS A 51 17.45 -25.72 31.12
CA LYS A 51 17.54 -26.46 29.85
C LYS A 51 16.12 -26.72 29.31
N GLY A 52 15.79 -26.16 28.14
CA GLY A 52 14.59 -26.50 27.40
C GLY A 52 13.55 -25.40 27.20
N VAL A 53 13.82 -24.14 27.58
CA VAL A 53 12.91 -23.03 27.27
C VAL A 53 13.43 -22.26 26.05
N SER A 54 12.90 -22.59 24.87
CA SER A 54 13.05 -21.76 23.68
C SER A 54 12.28 -20.46 23.92
N PRO A 55 12.92 -19.27 23.87
CA PRO A 55 12.19 -18.02 23.91
C PRO A 55 11.43 -17.90 22.59
N GLN A 56 10.11 -18.11 22.63
CA GLN A 56 9.27 -17.78 21.49
C GLN A 56 9.23 -16.25 21.34
N MET A 57 10.15 -15.72 20.52
CA MET A 57 9.89 -14.45 19.84
C MET A 57 8.65 -14.67 18.98
N SER A 58 7.53 -14.09 19.41
CA SER A 58 6.30 -14.09 18.61
C SER A 58 6.58 -13.32 17.32
N PRO A 59 6.54 -13.98 16.15
CA PRO A 59 6.78 -13.29 14.91
C PRO A 59 5.54 -12.46 14.56
N VAL A 60 5.77 -11.31 13.93
CA VAL A 60 4.75 -10.47 13.28
C VAL A 60 3.88 -11.27 12.28
N SER A 61 4.26 -12.51 11.95
CA SER A 61 3.48 -13.44 11.10
C SER A 61 2.27 -14.09 11.78
N ASN A 62 2.13 -14.03 13.11
CA ASN A 62 1.03 -14.74 13.80
C ASN A 62 -0.36 -14.20 13.41
N SER A 63 -0.49 -12.91 13.09
CA SER A 63 -1.80 -12.29 12.82
C SER A 63 -2.42 -12.80 11.50
N LEU A 64 -1.62 -12.94 10.45
CA LEU A 64 -2.10 -13.43 9.14
C LEU A 64 -2.41 -14.93 9.18
N ASP A 65 -1.61 -15.73 9.87
CA ASP A 65 -1.88 -17.16 10.04
C ASP A 65 -3.07 -17.42 10.97
N GLN A 66 -3.28 -16.57 11.98
CA GLN A 66 -4.50 -16.58 12.78
C GLN A 66 -5.72 -16.20 11.95
N LEU A 67 -5.66 -15.14 11.14
CA LEU A 67 -6.74 -14.75 10.22
C LEU A 67 -7.15 -15.90 9.29
N ARG A 68 -6.18 -16.66 8.78
CA ARG A 68 -6.40 -17.82 7.90
C ARG A 68 -7.06 -19.01 8.60
N SER A 69 -6.89 -19.14 9.92
CA SER A 69 -7.48 -20.22 10.71
C SER A 69 -8.97 -20.03 11.03
N PHE A 70 -9.51 -18.83 10.84
CA PHE A 70 -10.92 -18.52 11.15
C PHE A 70 -11.81 -18.55 9.89
N GLN A 71 -12.90 -19.33 9.94
CA GLN A 71 -13.99 -19.27 8.94
C GLN A 71 -14.63 -17.88 8.85
N THR A 72 -14.59 -17.10 9.93
CA THR A 72 -14.89 -15.66 9.91
C THR A 72 -13.93 -14.98 10.87
N PRO A 73 -12.91 -14.26 10.39
CA PRO A 73 -11.96 -13.61 11.26
C PRO A 73 -12.68 -12.52 12.08
N PRO A 74 -12.35 -12.38 13.38
CA PRO A 74 -12.92 -11.32 14.20
C PRO A 74 -12.56 -9.95 13.59
N PRO A 75 -13.46 -8.95 13.65
CA PRO A 75 -13.23 -7.63 13.06
C PRO A 75 -11.95 -6.95 13.54
N THR A 76 -11.50 -7.24 14.76
CA THR A 76 -10.24 -6.72 15.33
C THR A 76 -9.01 -7.20 14.58
N LEU A 77 -8.95 -8.47 14.19
CA LEU A 77 -7.83 -9.01 13.41
C LEU A 77 -7.85 -8.47 11.98
N VAL A 78 -9.04 -8.34 11.37
CA VAL A 78 -9.18 -7.73 10.03
C VAL A 78 -8.68 -6.29 10.05
N ARG A 79 -9.09 -5.51 11.06
CA ARG A 79 -8.60 -4.15 11.28
C ARG A 79 -7.09 -4.11 11.43
N GLN A 80 -6.51 -4.99 12.24
CA GLN A 80 -5.05 -5.03 12.44
C GLN A 80 -4.32 -5.27 11.12
N ALA A 81 -4.73 -6.26 10.34
CA ALA A 81 -4.07 -6.57 9.06
C ALA A 81 -4.21 -5.42 8.05
N LEU A 82 -5.34 -4.72 8.04
CA LEU A 82 -5.50 -3.51 7.19
C LEU A 82 -4.57 -2.36 7.64
N LEU A 83 -4.32 -2.22 8.94
CA LEU A 83 -3.36 -1.23 9.45
C LEU A 83 -1.92 -1.59 9.10
N GLU A 84 -1.56 -2.88 9.11
CA GLU A 84 -0.26 -3.37 8.63
C GLU A 84 -0.09 -3.08 7.13
N GLN A 85 -1.14 -3.29 6.33
CA GLN A 85 -1.13 -2.91 4.91
C GLN A 85 -1.00 -1.39 4.73
N HIS A 86 -1.68 -0.59 5.55
CA HIS A 86 -1.48 0.86 5.53
C HIS A 86 -0.03 1.24 5.81
N GLN A 87 0.65 0.62 6.79
CA GLN A 87 2.06 0.90 7.07
C GLN A 87 2.95 0.66 5.85
N ARG A 88 2.69 -0.42 5.09
CA ARG A 88 3.41 -0.71 3.85
C ARG A 88 3.17 0.32 2.76
N TRP A 89 1.92 0.72 2.55
CA TRP A 89 1.55 1.57 1.42
C TRP A 89 1.60 3.07 1.72
N SER A 90 1.63 3.46 2.99
CA SER A 90 1.50 4.84 3.47
C SER A 90 2.39 5.81 2.69
N GLY A 91 1.79 6.87 2.17
CA GLY A 91 2.48 7.92 1.41
C GLY A 91 2.82 7.56 -0.03
N THR A 92 2.56 6.33 -0.50
CA THR A 92 2.70 5.98 -1.93
C THR A 92 1.91 6.97 -2.79
N PRO A 93 2.53 7.65 -3.76
CA PRO A 93 1.85 8.67 -4.55
C PRO A 93 0.68 8.10 -5.35
N TYR A 94 -0.38 8.89 -5.53
CA TYR A 94 -1.46 8.51 -6.42
C TYR A 94 -0.99 8.56 -7.89
N ARG A 95 -1.23 7.48 -8.63
CA ARG A 95 -1.09 7.46 -10.10
C ARG A 95 -2.20 6.65 -10.73
N ILE A 96 -3.00 7.29 -11.60
CA ILE A 96 -4.04 6.60 -12.37
C ILE A 96 -3.44 5.43 -13.16
N GLY A 97 -4.02 4.24 -13.04
CA GLY A 97 -3.49 3.03 -13.66
C GLY A 97 -2.31 2.38 -12.91
N GLY A 98 -1.70 3.08 -11.95
CA GLY A 98 -0.58 2.58 -11.16
C GLY A 98 -0.96 1.42 -10.24
N THR A 99 0.01 0.53 -9.99
CA THR A 99 -0.18 -0.72 -9.22
C THR A 99 0.95 -1.01 -8.23
N SER A 100 1.89 -0.07 -8.02
CA SER A 100 3.13 -0.30 -7.27
C SER A 100 3.41 0.82 -6.25
N GLU A 101 4.39 0.61 -5.37
CA GLU A 101 4.81 1.59 -4.35
C GLU A 101 5.44 2.86 -4.96
N ARG A 102 5.72 2.89 -6.27
CA ARG A 102 6.11 4.11 -7.00
C ARG A 102 4.92 4.95 -7.47
N GLY A 103 3.71 4.41 -7.35
CA GLY A 103 2.49 5.04 -7.84
C GLY A 103 1.34 4.04 -7.92
N ILE A 104 0.22 4.34 -7.26
CA ILE A 104 -0.94 3.47 -7.20
C ILE A 104 -2.26 4.25 -7.31
N ASP A 105 -3.29 3.66 -7.94
CA ASP A 105 -4.64 4.23 -7.89
C ASP A 105 -5.53 3.56 -6.83
N CYS A 106 -6.70 4.13 -6.59
CA CYS A 106 -7.61 3.69 -5.54
C CYS A 106 -8.04 2.22 -5.71
N SER A 107 -8.44 1.83 -6.92
CA SER A 107 -8.87 0.47 -7.21
C SER A 107 -7.72 -0.56 -7.16
N ALA A 108 -6.52 -0.16 -7.58
CA ALA A 108 -5.33 -1.01 -7.50
C ALA A 108 -4.89 -1.22 -6.05
N LEU A 109 -4.95 -0.18 -5.21
CA LEU A 109 -4.68 -0.29 -3.77
C LEU A 109 -5.62 -1.33 -3.14
N VAL A 110 -6.93 -1.17 -3.38
CA VAL A 110 -7.94 -2.10 -2.89
C VAL A 110 -7.65 -3.53 -3.34
N ARG A 111 -7.42 -3.73 -4.64
CA ARG A 111 -7.10 -5.06 -5.20
C ARG A 111 -5.85 -5.67 -4.56
N ASN A 112 -4.78 -4.90 -4.42
CA ASN A 112 -3.53 -5.39 -3.83
C ASN A 112 -3.70 -5.76 -2.36
N VAL A 113 -4.37 -4.91 -1.57
CA VAL A 113 -4.62 -5.18 -0.14
C VAL A 113 -5.48 -6.43 0.03
N TYR A 114 -6.54 -6.60 -0.77
CA TYR A 114 -7.40 -7.77 -0.69
C TYR A 114 -6.70 -9.06 -1.10
N ARG A 115 -5.91 -9.03 -2.18
CA ARG A 115 -5.11 -10.17 -2.60
C ARG A 115 -4.10 -10.56 -1.52
N ASP A 116 -3.32 -9.60 -1.04
CA ASP A 116 -2.20 -9.87 -0.13
C ASP A 116 -2.68 -10.28 1.27
N THR A 117 -3.85 -9.80 1.71
CA THR A 117 -4.36 -10.05 3.08
C THR A 117 -5.38 -11.17 3.13
N PHE A 118 -6.27 -11.24 2.15
CA PHE A 118 -7.44 -12.14 2.17
C PHE A 118 -7.43 -13.15 1.01
N ASN A 119 -6.38 -13.16 0.18
CA ASN A 119 -6.29 -14.01 -1.02
C ASN A 119 -7.53 -13.90 -1.94
N LEU A 120 -8.14 -12.71 -1.98
CA LEU A 120 -9.31 -12.41 -2.80
C LEU A 120 -8.93 -11.47 -3.93
N GLU A 121 -9.07 -11.93 -5.17
CA GLU A 121 -8.73 -11.14 -6.34
C GLU A 121 -9.93 -10.28 -6.79
N LEU A 122 -9.88 -8.99 -6.48
CA LEU A 122 -10.91 -8.04 -6.91
C LEU A 122 -10.65 -7.53 -8.35
N PRO A 123 -11.70 -7.09 -9.08
CA PRO A 123 -11.54 -6.46 -10.39
C PRO A 123 -10.58 -5.26 -10.35
N ARG A 124 -9.89 -5.00 -11.46
CA ARG A 124 -8.90 -3.91 -11.54
C ARG A 124 -9.50 -2.52 -11.35
N SER A 125 -10.74 -2.30 -11.79
CA SER A 125 -11.36 -0.98 -11.84
C SER A 125 -12.40 -0.81 -10.74
N THR A 126 -12.60 0.45 -10.31
CA THR A 126 -13.70 0.82 -9.42
C THR A 126 -15.06 0.41 -10.00
N SER A 127 -15.25 0.48 -11.32
CA SER A 127 -16.49 0.06 -12.00
C SER A 127 -16.76 -1.44 -11.91
N GLY A 128 -15.73 -2.28 -11.76
CA GLY A 128 -15.89 -3.70 -11.46
C GLY A 128 -16.20 -3.89 -9.99
N GLN A 129 -15.37 -3.29 -9.12
CA GLN A 129 -15.46 -3.46 -7.67
C GLN A 129 -16.81 -3.05 -7.06
N ILE A 130 -17.55 -2.12 -7.67
CA ILE A 130 -18.88 -1.72 -7.20
C ILE A 130 -19.94 -2.84 -7.26
N HIS A 131 -19.68 -3.92 -7.99
CA HIS A 131 -20.55 -5.08 -8.14
C HIS A 131 -20.12 -6.28 -7.30
N GLU A 132 -18.98 -6.18 -6.62
CA GLU A 132 -18.44 -7.29 -5.83
C GLU A 132 -19.14 -7.40 -4.48
N GLY A 133 -19.51 -8.63 -4.12
CA GLY A 133 -20.18 -8.92 -2.86
C GLY A 133 -21.58 -8.28 -2.72
N ARG A 134 -22.08 -8.21 -1.48
CA ARG A 134 -23.42 -7.68 -1.19
C ARG A 134 -23.38 -6.22 -0.77
N SER A 135 -24.49 -5.50 -1.00
CA SER A 135 -24.67 -4.12 -0.52
C SER A 135 -24.80 -4.09 1.01
N ILE A 136 -24.23 -3.06 1.63
CA ILE A 136 -24.23 -2.86 3.08
C ILE A 136 -24.66 -1.44 3.42
N ASP A 137 -25.50 -1.29 4.44
CA ASP A 137 -25.85 0.01 4.99
C ASP A 137 -24.68 0.62 5.76
N ARG A 138 -24.55 1.95 5.75
CA ARG A 138 -23.41 2.65 6.39
C ARG A 138 -23.28 2.30 7.88
N GLN A 139 -24.40 2.07 8.56
CA GLN A 139 -24.46 1.73 9.98
C GLN A 139 -23.99 0.31 10.28
N GLU A 140 -23.94 -0.57 9.27
CA GLU A 140 -23.54 -1.98 9.37
C GLU A 140 -22.09 -2.24 8.94
N LEU A 141 -21.34 -1.17 8.64
CA LEU A 141 -19.96 -1.25 8.17
C LEU A 141 -19.07 -2.00 9.17
N GLN A 142 -18.29 -2.94 8.63
CA GLN A 142 -17.29 -3.71 9.34
C GLN A 142 -15.93 -3.57 8.66
N ALA A 143 -14.85 -3.68 9.43
CA ALA A 143 -13.50 -3.62 8.88
C ALA A 143 -13.36 -4.62 7.72
N GLY A 144 -12.81 -4.15 6.59
CA GLY A 144 -12.74 -4.93 5.37
C GLY A 144 -13.95 -4.79 4.44
N ASP A 145 -14.92 -3.92 4.74
CA ASP A 145 -15.93 -3.51 3.75
C ASP A 145 -15.38 -2.46 2.79
N LEU A 146 -15.83 -2.48 1.53
CA LEU A 146 -15.50 -1.48 0.52
C LEU A 146 -16.44 -0.29 0.63
N VAL A 147 -15.88 0.92 0.68
CA VAL A 147 -16.64 2.18 0.67
C VAL A 147 -16.41 2.91 -0.66
N PHE A 148 -17.49 3.33 -1.31
CA PHE A 148 -17.45 3.97 -2.62
C PHE A 148 -17.95 5.40 -2.56
N PHE A 149 -17.33 6.25 -3.37
CA PHE A 149 -17.63 7.69 -3.41
C PHE A 149 -17.77 8.18 -4.85
N ARG A 150 -18.53 9.27 -5.01
CA ARG A 150 -18.73 10.01 -6.26
C ARG A 150 -18.23 11.45 -6.11
N PRO A 151 -16.90 11.65 -5.98
CA PRO A 151 -16.36 13.00 -5.93
C PRO A 151 -16.59 13.77 -7.24
N PRO A 152 -16.44 15.10 -7.25
CA PRO A 152 -16.50 15.87 -8.48
C PRO A 152 -15.43 15.38 -9.46
N GLY A 153 -15.83 15.15 -10.71
CA GLY A 153 -14.92 14.67 -11.75
C GLY A 153 -15.48 13.46 -12.49
N ARG A 154 -14.61 12.79 -13.25
CA ARG A 154 -15.00 11.70 -14.15
C ARG A 154 -14.95 10.32 -13.48
N TYR A 155 -14.24 10.19 -12.36
CA TYR A 155 -13.92 8.89 -11.77
C TYR A 155 -14.58 8.73 -10.41
N ASN A 156 -15.19 7.57 -10.19
CA ASN A 156 -15.59 7.13 -8.87
C ASN A 156 -14.35 6.80 -8.04
N HIS A 157 -14.48 6.87 -6.72
CA HIS A 157 -13.41 6.57 -5.78
C HIS A 157 -13.80 5.40 -4.88
N VAL A 158 -12.80 4.66 -4.40
CA VAL A 158 -12.99 3.50 -3.52
C VAL A 158 -11.93 3.50 -2.43
N GLY A 159 -12.30 2.98 -1.27
CA GLY A 159 -11.38 2.65 -0.18
C GLY A 159 -11.89 1.46 0.63
N ILE A 160 -11.09 1.05 1.61
CA ILE A 160 -11.39 -0.06 2.52
C ILE A 160 -11.70 0.51 3.88
N TYR A 161 -12.89 0.24 4.41
CA TYR A 161 -13.23 0.61 5.78
C TYR A 161 -12.35 -0.16 6.76
N VAL A 162 -11.70 0.55 7.68
CA VAL A 162 -10.79 -0.05 8.68
C VAL A 162 -11.42 -0.12 10.07
N GLY A 163 -12.66 0.36 10.23
CA GLY A 163 -13.33 0.47 11.53
C GLY A 163 -13.35 1.90 12.06
N ASP A 164 -14.14 2.11 13.10
CA ASP A 164 -14.21 3.37 13.87
C ASP A 164 -14.50 4.64 13.05
N GLY A 165 -15.19 4.52 11.91
CA GLY A 165 -15.45 5.65 11.02
C GLY A 165 -14.28 6.01 10.09
N TYR A 166 -13.24 5.18 9.98
CA TYR A 166 -12.06 5.43 9.14
C TYR A 166 -11.95 4.47 7.96
N PHE A 167 -11.29 4.91 6.90
CA PHE A 167 -11.03 4.09 5.72
C PHE A 167 -9.66 4.37 5.08
N LEU A 168 -9.03 3.31 4.60
CA LEU A 168 -7.77 3.30 3.85
C LEU A 168 -8.05 3.54 2.36
N HIS A 169 -7.34 4.48 1.74
CA HIS A 169 -7.47 4.74 0.30
C HIS A 169 -6.24 5.45 -0.28
N ALA A 170 -6.12 5.47 -1.61
CA ALA A 170 -5.15 6.31 -2.31
C ALA A 170 -5.77 7.69 -2.61
N SER A 171 -5.41 8.72 -1.84
CA SER A 171 -5.78 10.12 -2.06
C SER A 171 -5.02 10.70 -3.25
N THR A 172 -5.72 11.41 -4.14
CA THR A 172 -5.10 12.04 -5.32
C THR A 172 -4.06 13.10 -4.97
N SER A 173 -4.17 13.74 -3.80
CA SER A 173 -3.25 14.80 -3.36
C SER A 173 -2.22 14.34 -2.32
N GLN A 174 -2.56 13.34 -1.50
CA GLN A 174 -1.76 12.93 -0.35
C GLN A 174 -1.18 11.51 -0.47
N GLY A 175 -1.46 10.81 -1.57
CA GLY A 175 -1.08 9.40 -1.72
C GLY A 175 -1.91 8.48 -0.81
N VAL A 176 -1.38 7.32 -0.49
CA VAL A 176 -2.09 6.36 0.38
C VAL A 176 -2.15 6.85 1.82
N ILE A 177 -3.36 7.02 2.33
CA ILE A 177 -3.65 7.53 3.68
C ILE A 177 -4.88 6.84 4.28
N ILE A 178 -5.11 7.06 5.57
CA ILE A 178 -6.37 6.80 6.25
C ILE A 178 -7.13 8.12 6.43
N SER A 179 -8.38 8.15 6.02
CA SER A 179 -9.28 9.29 6.18
C SER A 179 -10.49 8.94 7.06
N SER A 180 -11.06 9.95 7.71
CA SER A 180 -12.35 9.81 8.40
C SER A 180 -13.51 9.92 7.41
N LEU A 181 -14.48 9.01 7.51
CA LEU A 181 -15.77 9.09 6.81
C LEU A 181 -16.61 10.28 7.29
N ASP A 182 -16.33 10.82 8.48
CA ASP A 182 -17.02 11.99 9.03
C ASP A 182 -16.37 13.31 8.59
N ASN A 183 -15.31 13.27 7.79
CA ASN A 183 -14.85 14.46 7.08
C ASN A 183 -15.95 14.96 6.13
N SER A 184 -16.21 16.26 6.10
CA SER A 184 -17.29 16.86 5.30
C SER A 184 -17.23 16.54 3.81
N TYR A 185 -16.03 16.39 3.24
CA TYR A 185 -15.84 15.99 1.85
C TYR A 185 -16.30 14.54 1.64
N TRP A 186 -15.81 13.60 2.46
CA TRP A 186 -16.15 12.19 2.33
C TRP A 186 -17.61 11.91 2.65
N GLN A 187 -18.19 12.59 3.65
CA GLN A 187 -19.63 12.54 3.93
C GLN A 187 -20.46 12.97 2.72
N ARG A 188 -20.11 14.10 2.09
CA ARG A 188 -20.85 14.67 0.95
C ARG A 188 -20.88 13.74 -0.27
N TYR A 189 -19.78 13.02 -0.50
CA TYR A 189 -19.61 12.22 -1.71
C TYR A 189 -19.74 10.71 -1.50
N TYR A 190 -20.05 10.27 -0.28
CA TYR A 190 -20.34 8.86 0.00
C TYR A 190 -21.50 8.37 -0.88
N TRP A 191 -21.33 7.21 -1.51
CA TRP A 191 -22.31 6.66 -2.45
C TRP A 191 -22.89 5.33 -2.00
N GLN A 192 -22.05 4.30 -1.82
CA GLN A 192 -22.51 2.96 -1.43
C GLN A 192 -21.37 2.21 -0.74
N SER A 193 -21.71 1.08 -0.10
CA SER A 193 -20.73 0.16 0.48
C SER A 193 -21.03 -1.30 0.12
N ARG A 194 -19.97 -2.12 0.08
CA ARG A 194 -20.04 -3.52 -0.30
C ARG A 194 -19.23 -4.40 0.65
N ARG A 195 -19.77 -5.56 1.01
CA ARG A 195 -19.02 -6.63 1.71
C ARG A 195 -18.61 -7.69 0.71
N ALA A 196 -17.33 -7.67 0.33
CA ALA A 196 -16.74 -8.68 -0.55
C ALA A 196 -16.24 -9.92 0.22
N LEU A 197 -15.92 -9.76 1.51
CA LEU A 197 -15.53 -10.84 2.41
C LEU A 197 -16.79 -11.49 3.01
N GLU A 198 -17.42 -12.38 2.25
CA GLU A 198 -18.49 -13.22 2.79
C GLU A 198 -17.89 -14.46 3.49
N PRO A 199 -18.51 -14.96 4.59
CA PRO A 199 -18.05 -16.15 5.30
C PRO A 199 -17.82 -17.37 4.38
N THR A 200 -18.62 -17.50 3.32
CA THR A 200 -18.47 -18.57 2.32
C THR A 200 -17.15 -18.49 1.56
N ASN A 201 -16.64 -17.28 1.29
CA ASN A 201 -15.35 -17.08 0.63
C ASN A 201 -14.20 -17.41 1.60
N LEU A 202 -14.36 -17.12 2.89
CA LEU A 202 -13.38 -17.44 3.93
C LEU A 202 -13.32 -18.96 4.21
N ALA A 203 -14.46 -19.65 4.21
CA ALA A 203 -14.52 -21.10 4.33
C ALA A 203 -13.92 -21.83 3.11
N TYR A 204 -14.12 -21.30 1.90
CA TYR A 204 -13.54 -21.86 0.66
C TYR A 204 -12.01 -21.67 0.57
N LEU A 205 -11.48 -20.60 1.16
CA LEU A 205 -10.04 -20.37 1.27
C LEU A 205 -9.39 -21.31 2.30
N GLY A 206 -10.10 -21.68 3.37
CA GLY A 206 -9.62 -22.65 4.36
C GLY A 206 -9.59 -24.11 3.87
N SER A 207 -10.47 -24.49 2.94
CA SER A 207 -10.57 -25.88 2.45
C SER A 207 -9.58 -26.23 1.32
N ASN A 208 -8.98 -25.25 0.66
CA ASN A 208 -7.95 -25.46 -0.38
C ASN A 208 -6.52 -25.45 0.19
N PHE A 209 -6.39 -25.46 1.52
CA PHE A 209 -5.14 -25.48 2.27
C PHE A 209 -5.07 -26.74 3.15
N THR A 210 -5.17 -27.91 2.52
CA THR A 210 -4.61 -29.15 3.08
C THR A 210 -3.36 -29.50 2.28
N PRO A 211 -2.18 -29.69 2.94
CA PRO A 211 -0.95 -30.08 2.26
C PRO A 211 -1.05 -31.44 1.57
#